data_AF-A0A2V9BS25-F1
#
_entry.id   AF-A0A2V9BS25-F1
#
_cell.length_a   1.000
_cell.length_b   1.000
_cell.length_c   1.000
_cell.angle_alpha   90.00
_cell.angle_beta   90.00
_cell.angle_gamma   90.00
#
_symmetry.space_group_name_H-M   'P 1'
#
loop_
_entity.id
_entity.type
_entity.pdbx_description
1 polymer ?
#
loop_
_entity_poly.entity_id
_entity_poly.type
_entity_poly.pdbx_seq_one_letter_code
_entity_poly.pdbx_strand_id
1 'polypeptide(L)'
;MKLEEALVEVWRQALKENANLVELEGRRYPVRRTQRRRLRQVDFEFAGETLRGIEQNPETRSRWAELARAGQKVMQFTSGGRYLANVANGKLTLYRKPGPTEKKTTIM
;
A
#
# COMPACT_ATOMS: atom_id res chain seq x y z
N MET A 1 15.52 -1.22 3.33
CA MET A 1 14.42 -1.11 4.31
C MET A 1 13.66 -2.41 4.40
N LYS A 2 12.93 -2.65 5.50
CA LYS A 2 12.04 -3.82 5.63
C LYS A 2 10.68 -3.56 4.97
N LEU A 3 9.91 -4.61 4.69
CA LEU A 3 8.59 -4.47 4.08
C LEU A 3 7.68 -3.62 4.96
N GLU A 4 7.66 -3.90 6.26
CA GLU A 4 6.80 -3.20 7.22
C GLU A 4 7.06 -1.69 7.22
N GLU A 5 8.32 -1.30 7.15
CA GLU A 5 8.76 0.09 7.02
C GLU A 5 8.27 0.69 5.70
N ALA A 6 8.46 -0.01 4.59
CA ALA A 6 8.00 0.44 3.27
C ALA A 6 6.48 0.68 3.25
N LEU A 7 5.68 -0.24 3.80
CA LEU A 7 4.21 -0.12 3.81
C LEU A 7 3.75 1.10 4.64
N VAL A 8 4.35 1.31 5.81
CA VAL A 8 4.04 2.48 6.65
C VAL A 8 4.47 3.77 5.96
N GLU A 9 5.61 3.75 5.30
CA GLU A 9 6.17 4.92 4.61
C GLU A 9 5.33 5.32 3.39
N VAL A 10 4.88 4.35 2.61
CA VAL A 10 3.93 4.57 1.51
C VAL A 10 2.62 5.18 2.02
N TRP A 11 2.05 4.63 3.09
CA TRP A 11 0.83 5.18 3.71
C TRP A 11 1.05 6.63 4.19
N ARG A 12 2.18 6.89 4.85
CA ARG A 12 2.54 8.20 5.40
C ARG A 12 2.59 9.24 4.30
N GLN A 13 3.45 9.03 3.30
CA GLN A 13 3.63 9.96 2.20
C GLN A 13 2.32 10.15 1.41
N ALA A 14 1.65 9.05 1.04
CA ALA A 14 0.47 9.13 0.17
C ALA A 14 -0.76 9.70 0.87
N LEU A 15 -1.05 9.35 2.13
CA LEU A 15 -2.31 9.72 2.80
C LEU A 15 -2.15 10.77 3.91
N LYS A 16 -1.09 10.66 4.74
CA LYS A 16 -0.87 11.59 5.85
C LYS A 16 -0.33 12.93 5.33
N GLU A 17 0.66 12.87 4.46
CA GLU A 17 1.28 14.05 3.84
C GLU A 17 0.61 14.48 2.54
N ASN A 18 -0.31 13.67 2.02
CA ASN A 18 -1.04 13.96 0.79
C ASN A 18 -0.10 14.18 -0.42
N ALA A 19 1.09 13.56 -0.41
CA ALA A 19 2.08 13.70 -1.46
C ALA A 19 1.62 12.99 -2.74
N ASN A 20 1.85 13.63 -3.89
CA ASN A 20 1.51 13.08 -5.21
C ASN A 20 2.55 12.08 -5.74
N LEU A 21 3.61 11.86 -4.97
CA LEU A 21 4.71 10.96 -5.28
C LEU A 21 5.18 10.35 -3.97
N VAL A 22 5.46 9.04 -4.00
CA VAL A 22 6.07 8.30 -2.91
C VAL A 22 7.50 7.98 -3.30
N GLU A 23 8.44 8.23 -2.39
CA GLU A 23 9.84 7.87 -2.57
C GLU A 23 10.25 6.75 -1.61
N LEU A 24 10.80 5.66 -2.16
CA LEU A 24 11.34 4.53 -1.41
C LEU A 24 12.73 4.19 -1.95
N GLU A 25 13.75 4.20 -1.10
CA GLU A 25 15.12 3.83 -1.47
C GLU A 25 15.63 4.55 -2.75
N GLY A 26 15.30 5.83 -2.90
CA GLY A 26 15.66 6.66 -4.05
C GLY A 26 14.82 6.44 -5.32
N ARG A 27 13.85 5.51 -5.30
CA ARG A 27 12.90 5.28 -6.39
C ARG A 27 11.61 6.03 -6.14
N ARG A 28 11.00 6.53 -7.22
CA ARG A 28 9.83 7.40 -7.16
C ARG A 28 8.60 6.75 -7.79
N TYR A 29 7.49 6.76 -7.07
CA TYR A 29 6.24 6.12 -7.46
C TYR A 29 5.09 7.14 -7.46
N PRO A 30 4.39 7.36 -8.58
CA PRO A 30 3.32 8.34 -8.65
C PRO A 30 2.10 7.89 -7.85
N VAL A 31 1.52 8.82 -7.08
CA VAL A 31 0.22 8.61 -6.43
C VAL A 31 -0.88 9.08 -7.38
N ARG A 32 -1.70 8.13 -7.83
CA ARG A 32 -2.83 8.36 -8.72
C ARG A 32 -4.14 8.38 -7.94
N ARG A 33 -5.22 8.76 -8.61
CA ARG A 33 -6.58 8.67 -8.07
C ARG A 33 -7.38 7.66 -8.87
N THR A 34 -8.14 6.80 -8.19
CA THR A 34 -9.08 5.90 -8.86
C THR A 34 -10.17 6.70 -9.57
N GLN A 35 -10.70 6.18 -10.67
CA GLN A 35 -11.63 6.94 -11.53
C GLN A 35 -12.94 7.28 -10.81
N ARG A 36 -13.61 6.28 -10.23
CA ARG A 36 -14.98 6.43 -9.69
C ARG A 36 -15.04 7.15 -8.34
N ARG A 37 -14.12 6.85 -7.43
CA ARG A 37 -14.15 7.33 -6.04
C ARG A 37 -13.00 8.25 -5.68
N ARG A 38 -12.09 8.51 -6.63
CA ARG A 38 -10.95 9.43 -6.45
C ARG A 38 -10.00 9.05 -5.30
N LEU A 39 -10.06 7.80 -4.86
CA LEU A 39 -9.22 7.22 -3.80
C LEU A 39 -7.75 7.26 -4.23
N ARG A 40 -6.85 7.64 -3.33
CA ARG A 40 -5.41 7.65 -3.62
C ARG A 40 -4.90 6.22 -3.79
N GLN A 41 -4.13 5.99 -4.84
CA GLN A 41 -3.55 4.69 -5.18
C GLN A 41 -2.10 4.86 -5.59
N VAL A 42 -1.24 3.94 -5.17
CA VAL A 42 0.16 3.89 -5.56
C VAL A 42 0.54 2.44 -5.86
N ASP A 43 1.16 2.23 -7.00
CA ASP A 43 1.75 0.96 -7.39
C ASP A 43 3.27 1.13 -7.25
N PHE A 44 3.92 0.24 -6.52
CA PHE A 44 5.35 0.32 -6.22
C PHE A 44 6.00 -1.06 -6.21
N GLU A 45 7.31 -1.08 -6.38
CA GLU A 45 8.09 -2.33 -6.32
C GLU A 45 8.71 -2.48 -4.94
N PHE A 46 8.65 -3.68 -4.40
CA PHE A 46 9.38 -4.05 -3.19
C PHE A 46 9.92 -5.47 -3.35
N ALA A 47 11.23 -5.65 -3.15
CA ALA A 47 11.89 -6.96 -3.31
C ALA A 47 11.58 -7.68 -4.64
N GLY A 48 11.40 -6.95 -5.75
CA GLY A 48 11.07 -7.53 -7.06
C GLY A 48 9.60 -7.92 -7.25
N GLU A 49 8.72 -7.62 -6.30
CA GLU A 49 7.28 -7.81 -6.40
C GLU A 49 6.56 -6.46 -6.54
N THR A 50 5.55 -6.38 -7.41
CA THR A 50 4.70 -5.18 -7.51
C THR A 50 3.60 -5.23 -6.45
N LEU A 51 3.64 -4.24 -5.55
CA LEU A 51 2.63 -4.02 -4.52
C LEU A 51 1.74 -2.84 -4.89
N ARG A 52 0.48 -2.88 -4.47
CA ARG A 52 -0.47 -1.78 -4.62
C ARG A 52 -0.96 -1.32 -3.26
N GLY A 53 -0.78 -0.04 -2.95
CA GLY A 53 -1.45 0.66 -1.86
C GLY A 53 -2.68 1.40 -2.39
N ILE A 54 -3.84 1.23 -1.77
CA ILE A 54 -5.06 1.97 -2.09
C ILE A 54 -5.71 2.52 -0.81
N GLU A 55 -6.09 3.79 -0.83
CA GLU A 55 -6.89 4.41 0.22
C GLU A 55 -8.20 3.63 0.42
N GLN A 56 -8.54 3.36 1.69
CA GLN A 56 -9.73 2.60 2.02
C GLN A 56 -11.00 3.36 1.59
N ASN A 57 -11.90 2.68 0.88
CA ASN A 57 -13.22 3.24 0.58
C ASN A 57 -14.11 3.25 1.85
N PRO A 58 -14.49 4.43 2.38
CA PRO A 58 -15.36 4.51 3.55
C PRO A 58 -16.76 3.92 3.32
N GLU A 59 -17.24 3.83 2.07
CA GLU A 59 -18.58 3.32 1.75
C GLU A 59 -18.72 1.80 1.89
N THR A 60 -17.61 1.08 2.06
CA THR A 60 -17.62 -0.38 2.22
C THR A 60 -17.98 -0.79 3.65
N ARG A 61 -18.29 -2.09 3.85
CA ARG A 61 -18.75 -2.65 5.13
C ARG A 61 -17.63 -3.26 5.99
N SER A 62 -16.36 -2.98 5.69
CA SER A 62 -15.24 -3.53 6.46
C SER A 62 -14.94 -2.70 7.72
N ARG A 63 -14.32 -3.32 8.74
CA ARG A 63 -13.77 -2.59 9.90
C ARG A 63 -12.84 -1.45 9.47
N TRP A 64 -12.06 -1.64 8.41
CA TRP A 64 -11.20 -0.60 7.86
C TRP A 64 -11.99 0.60 7.31
N ALA A 65 -13.13 0.33 6.68
CA ALA A 65 -14.02 1.37 6.19
C ALA A 65 -14.69 2.14 7.32
N GLU A 66 -14.99 1.50 8.45
CA GLU A 66 -15.46 2.19 9.66
C GLU A 66 -14.42 3.18 10.18
N LEU A 67 -13.14 2.77 10.25
CA LEU A 67 -12.05 3.65 10.65
C LEU A 67 -11.87 4.81 9.66
N ALA A 68 -11.97 4.54 8.35
CA ALA A 68 -11.92 5.57 7.31
C ALA A 68 -13.10 6.55 7.42
N ARG A 69 -14.32 6.05 7.68
CA ARG A 69 -15.51 6.88 7.95
C ARG A 69 -15.32 7.75 9.19
N ALA A 70 -14.63 7.25 10.21
CA ALA A 70 -14.25 8.01 11.40
C ALA A 70 -13.09 8.99 11.17
N GLY A 71 -12.66 9.19 9.91
CA GLY A 71 -11.62 10.16 9.53
C GLY A 71 -10.19 9.64 9.60
N GLN A 72 -9.98 8.37 9.98
CA GLN A 72 -8.62 7.81 10.00
C GLN A 72 -8.11 7.60 8.58
N LYS A 73 -6.85 7.92 8.34
CA LYS A 73 -6.18 7.55 7.09
C LYS A 73 -5.88 6.05 7.12
N VAL A 74 -6.53 5.31 6.24
CA VAL A 74 -6.36 3.86 6.10
C VAL A 74 -5.94 3.54 4.68
N MET A 75 -4.84 2.79 4.52
CA MET A 75 -4.40 2.25 3.24
C MET A 75 -4.40 0.74 3.31
N GLN A 76 -4.97 0.11 2.28
CA GLN A 76 -4.93 -1.33 2.08
C GLN A 76 -3.83 -1.66 1.06
N PHE A 77 -3.09 -2.72 1.34
CA PHE A 77 -2.01 -3.21 0.49
C PHE A 77 -2.36 -4.57 -0.09
N THR A 78 -2.10 -4.74 -1.38
CA THR A 78 -2.26 -6.01 -2.08
C THR A 78 -1.01 -6.39 -2.85
N SER A 79 -0.81 -7.70 -3.03
CA SER A 79 0.20 -8.27 -3.91
C SER A 79 -0.38 -9.37 -4.77
N GLY A 80 -0.16 -9.30 -6.08
CA GLY A 80 -0.72 -10.28 -7.04
C GLY A 80 -2.23 -10.45 -6.88
N GLY A 81 -2.95 -9.37 -6.60
CA GLY A 81 -4.41 -9.37 -6.36
C GLY A 81 -4.86 -9.87 -4.99
N ARG A 82 -3.95 -10.33 -4.12
CA ARG A 82 -4.28 -10.83 -2.77
C ARG A 82 -3.99 -9.80 -1.70
N TYR A 83 -4.77 -9.83 -0.62
CA TYR A 83 -4.57 -8.94 0.52
C TYR A 83 -3.26 -9.24 1.24
N LEU A 84 -2.47 -8.19 1.47
CA LEU A 84 -1.17 -8.26 2.13
C LEU A 84 -1.24 -7.64 3.53
N ALA A 85 -1.73 -6.39 3.62
CA ALA A 85 -1.74 -5.63 4.86
C ALA A 85 -2.74 -4.47 4.83
N ASN A 86 -2.98 -3.87 5.99
CA ASN A 86 -3.57 -2.55 6.14
C ASN A 86 -2.67 -1.68 7.03
N VAL A 87 -2.56 -0.39 6.73
CA VAL A 87 -1.99 0.61 7.64
C VAL A 87 -3.09 1.60 7.99
N ALA A 88 -3.38 1.76 9.28
CA ALA A 88 -4.37 2.70 9.80
C ALA A 88 -3.72 3.61 10.83
N ASN A 89 -3.69 4.92 10.55
CA ASN A 89 -3.05 5.92 11.41
C ASN A 89 -1.62 5.53 11.84
N GLY A 90 -0.82 5.02 10.90
CA GLY A 90 0.55 4.59 11.11
C GLY A 90 0.71 3.19 11.72
N LYS A 91 -0.39 2.53 12.11
CA LYS A 91 -0.36 1.18 12.68
C LYS A 91 -0.54 0.14 11.58
N LEU A 92 0.46 -0.70 11.39
CA LEU A 92 0.44 -1.81 10.43
C LEU A 92 -0.30 -3.02 10.99
N THR A 93 -1.14 -3.65 10.16
CA THR A 93 -1.71 -4.98 10.36
C THR A 93 -1.36 -5.82 9.13
N LEU A 94 -0.48 -6.81 9.32
CA LEU A 94 0.01 -7.70 8.26
C LEU A 94 -0.82 -9.00 8.26
N TYR A 95 -1.31 -9.42 7.09
CA TYR A 95 -2.06 -10.67 6.93
C TYR A 95 -1.23 -11.81 6.37
N ARG A 96 -0.25 -11.46 5.53
CA ARG A 96 0.63 -12.42 4.86
C ARG A 96 2.04 -11.88 4.84
N LYS A 97 3.02 -12.74 5.08
CA LYS A 97 4.42 -12.46 4.73
C LYS A 97 4.57 -12.64 3.22
N PRO A 98 5.25 -11.72 2.48
CA PRO A 98 5.55 -11.94 1.08
C PRO A 98 6.18 -13.33 0.92
N GLY A 99 5.80 -14.05 -0.13
CA GLY A 99 6.39 -15.37 -0.39
C GLY A 99 7.90 -15.24 -0.56
N PRO A 100 8.68 -16.33 -0.36
CA PRO A 100 10.07 -16.33 -0.79
C PRO A 100 10.11 -15.89 -2.25
N THR A 101 10.87 -14.83 -2.55
CA THR A 101 11.21 -14.48 -3.93
C THR A 101 12.03 -15.63 -4.50
N GLU A 102 11.38 -16.51 -5.26
CA GLU A 102 12.11 -17.39 -6.17
C GLU A 102 12.90 -16.48 -7.10
N LYS A 103 14.23 -16.45 -6.90
CA LYS A 103 15.13 -15.94 -7.91
C LYS A 103 14.84 -16.76 -9.15
N LYS A 104 14.25 -16.16 -10.19
CA LYS A 104 14.24 -16.78 -11.51
C LYS A 104 15.70 -16.92 -11.92
N THR A 105 16.27 -18.10 -11.67
CA THR A 105 17.50 -18.55 -12.30
C THR A 105 17.22 -18.58 -13.78
N THR A 106 17.64 -17.54 -14.50
CA THR A 106 17.86 -17.61 -15.94
C THR A 106 18.93 -18.67 -16.16
N ILE A 107 18.50 -19.88 -16.49
CA ILE A 107 19.37 -20.84 -17.17
C ILE A 107 19.42 -20.39 -18.63
N MET A 108 20.63 -20.02 -19.05
CA MET A 108 21.01 -19.76 -20.44
C MET A 108 20.91 -21.05 -21.25
#